data_AF-A0A7S3LD18-F1
#
_entry.id   AF-A0A7S3LD18-F1
#
_cell.length_a   1.000
_cell.length_b   1.000
_cell.length_c   1.000
_cell.angle_alpha   90.00
_cell.angle_beta   90.00
_cell.angle_gamma   90.00
#
_symmetry.space_group_name_H-M   'P 1'
#
loop_
_entity.id
_entity.type
_entity.pdbx_description
1 polymer ?
#
loop_
_entity_poly.entity_id
_entity_poly.type
_entity_poly.pdbx_seq_one_letter_code
_entity_poly.pdbx_strand_id
1 'polypeptide(L)'
;MIDAIHHKGIQTPGLFVESGIQEEVGRIRECLDTETAFGQFRTHSYTEAFVAFMTSMSSPIVHTKMFPSTEIDAQNIQSSARRFLEDLTPIHYNTFVYVISFFRQVLAMRNHNGLSAAKAARICCRCMAPGHGLDDSAASLQKRNGVQLLMMHFLETSSI
;
A
#
# COMPACT_ATOMS: atom_id res chain seq x y z
N MET A 1 -12.03 -7.68 -2.07
CA MET A 1 -10.68 -8.31 -2.13
C MET A 1 -9.96 -8.31 -0.79
N ILE A 2 -9.83 -7.16 -0.10
CA ILE A 2 -9.20 -7.10 1.23
C ILE A 2 -9.85 -8.09 2.20
N ASP A 3 -11.18 -8.15 2.24
CA ASP A 3 -11.87 -9.13 3.10
C ASP A 3 -11.52 -10.57 2.73
N ALA A 4 -11.37 -10.89 1.44
CA ALA A 4 -10.97 -12.22 1.00
C ALA A 4 -9.56 -12.57 1.48
N ILE A 5 -8.62 -11.61 1.44
CA ILE A 5 -7.25 -11.80 1.94
C ILE A 5 -7.25 -11.95 3.46
N HIS A 6 -7.98 -11.07 4.17
CA HIS A 6 -8.07 -11.06 5.62
C HIS A 6 -8.62 -12.39 6.17
N HIS A 7 -9.75 -12.86 5.63
CA HIS A 7 -10.40 -14.07 6.15
C HIS A 7 -9.71 -15.36 5.71
N LYS A 8 -9.04 -15.39 4.55
CA LYS A 8 -8.56 -16.65 3.95
C LYS A 8 -7.05 -16.86 4.01
N GLY A 9 -6.24 -15.81 4.24
CA GLY A 9 -4.80 -15.97 4.02
C GLY A 9 -3.88 -14.93 4.63
N ILE A 10 -4.30 -14.19 5.65
CA ILE A 10 -3.43 -13.19 6.30
C ILE A 10 -2.17 -13.80 6.94
N GLN A 11 -2.21 -15.10 7.28
CA GLN A 11 -1.06 -15.88 7.79
C GLN A 11 -0.28 -16.63 6.70
N THR A 12 -0.71 -16.59 5.43
CA THR A 12 -0.06 -17.36 4.35
C THR A 12 1.42 -16.96 4.22
N PRO A 13 2.38 -17.91 4.30
CA PRO A 13 3.80 -17.63 4.10
C PRO A 13 4.05 -16.96 2.76
N GLY A 14 4.90 -15.94 2.71
CA GLY A 14 5.21 -15.23 1.46
C GLY A 14 4.09 -14.29 0.97
N LEU A 15 3.14 -13.91 1.84
CA LEU A 15 2.10 -12.95 1.49
C LEU A 15 2.72 -11.62 1.00
N PHE A 16 2.26 -11.11 -0.14
CA PHE A 16 2.84 -9.94 -0.85
C PHE A 16 4.31 -10.09 -1.31
N VAL A 17 4.89 -11.28 -1.22
CA VAL A 17 6.25 -11.59 -1.68
C VAL A 17 6.23 -12.56 -2.85
N GLU A 18 5.46 -13.65 -2.71
CA GLU A 18 5.27 -14.63 -3.77
C GLU A 18 4.23 -14.19 -4.80
N SER A 19 4.48 -14.54 -6.06
CA SER A 19 3.57 -14.26 -7.17
C SER A 19 2.37 -15.21 -7.16
N GLY A 20 1.22 -14.68 -7.59
CA GLY A 20 0.01 -15.42 -7.87
C GLY A 20 0.07 -16.21 -9.18
N ILE A 21 -0.97 -17.02 -9.40
CA ILE A 21 -1.21 -17.66 -10.70
C ILE A 21 -1.81 -16.60 -11.62
N GLN A 22 -1.18 -16.32 -12.75
CA GLN A 22 -1.60 -15.24 -13.65
C GLN A 22 -3.04 -15.40 -14.17
N GLU A 23 -3.47 -16.64 -14.41
CA GLU A 23 -4.87 -16.94 -14.77
C GLU A 23 -5.84 -16.55 -13.64
N GLU A 24 -5.52 -16.90 -12.39
CA GLU A 24 -6.35 -16.52 -11.24
C GLU A 24 -6.37 -15.00 -11.04
N VAL A 25 -5.23 -14.32 -11.22
CA VAL A 25 -5.13 -12.85 -11.14
C VAL A 25 -6.07 -12.20 -12.17
N GLY A 26 -6.10 -12.70 -13.41
CA GLY A 26 -7.02 -12.24 -14.45
C GLY A 26 -8.48 -12.45 -14.06
N ARG A 27 -8.83 -13.65 -13.58
CA ARG A 27 -10.20 -13.97 -13.14
C ARG A 27 -10.66 -13.16 -11.94
N ILE A 28 -9.77 -12.84 -11.00
CA ILE A 28 -10.08 -11.97 -9.86
C ILE A 28 -10.43 -10.56 -10.32
N ARG A 29 -9.73 -10.04 -11.34
CA ARG A 29 -10.05 -8.72 -11.94
C ARG A 29 -11.38 -8.76 -12.69
N GLU A 30 -11.62 -9.80 -13.47
CA GLU A 30 -12.91 -10.00 -14.13
C GLU A 30 -14.07 -10.05 -13.12
N CYS A 31 -13.90 -10.72 -11.98
CA CYS A 31 -14.90 -10.73 -10.91
C CYS A 31 -15.18 -9.32 -10.36
N LEU A 32 -14.15 -8.47 -10.23
CA LEU A 32 -14.33 -7.08 -9.84
C LEU A 32 -15.09 -6.28 -10.89
N ASP A 33 -14.69 -6.40 -12.16
CA ASP A 33 -15.25 -5.61 -13.27
C ASP A 33 -16.71 -5.97 -13.55
N THR A 34 -17.09 -7.23 -13.28
CA THR A 34 -18.44 -7.77 -13.50
C THR A 34 -19.31 -7.80 -12.24
N GLU A 35 -18.78 -7.36 -11.10
CA GLU A 35 -19.44 -7.44 -9.78
C GLU A 35 -19.86 -8.87 -9.39
N THR A 36 -19.11 -9.89 -9.82
CA THR A 36 -19.40 -11.30 -9.52
C THR A 36 -18.62 -11.79 -8.30
N ALA A 37 -19.13 -12.86 -7.66
CA ALA A 37 -18.49 -13.46 -6.50
C ALA A 37 -17.12 -14.06 -6.85
N PHE A 38 -16.12 -13.84 -6.00
CA PHE A 38 -14.80 -14.43 -6.21
C PHE A 38 -14.82 -15.96 -6.01
N GLY A 39 -14.11 -16.66 -6.89
CA GLY A 39 -13.86 -18.09 -6.77
C GLY A 39 -12.90 -18.48 -5.64
N GLN A 40 -12.65 -19.78 -5.53
CA GLN A 40 -11.57 -20.31 -4.69
C GLN A 40 -10.24 -20.17 -5.43
N PHE A 41 -9.52 -19.09 -5.15
CA PHE A 41 -8.21 -18.79 -5.73
C PHE A 41 -7.14 -18.74 -4.65
N ARG A 42 -5.87 -18.87 -5.02
CA ARG A 42 -4.76 -18.77 -4.07
C ARG A 42 -4.65 -17.36 -3.50
N THR A 43 -4.27 -17.26 -2.23
CA THR A 43 -4.07 -15.97 -1.55
C THR A 43 -3.08 -15.06 -2.27
N HIS A 44 -2.00 -15.63 -2.82
CA HIS A 44 -1.00 -14.86 -3.59
C HIS A 44 -1.62 -14.17 -4.81
N SER A 45 -2.54 -14.85 -5.51
CA SER A 45 -3.28 -14.31 -6.65
C SER A 45 -4.17 -13.15 -6.22
N TYR A 46 -4.83 -13.24 -5.05
CA TYR A 46 -5.57 -12.09 -4.48
C TYR A 46 -4.66 -10.92 -4.14
N THR A 47 -3.50 -11.15 -3.53
CA THR A 47 -2.58 -10.05 -3.18
C THR A 47 -1.97 -9.39 -4.41
N GLU A 48 -1.63 -10.18 -5.44
CA GLU A 48 -1.08 -9.64 -6.68
C GLU A 48 -2.14 -8.84 -7.44
N ALA A 49 -3.36 -9.38 -7.57
CA ALA A 49 -4.48 -8.66 -8.16
C ALA A 49 -4.79 -7.36 -7.39
N PHE A 50 -4.70 -7.38 -6.05
CA PHE A 50 -4.94 -6.20 -5.21
C PHE A 50 -3.91 -5.10 -5.50
N VAL A 51 -2.62 -5.44 -5.53
CA VAL A 51 -1.56 -4.48 -5.85
C VAL A 51 -1.73 -3.96 -7.28
N ALA A 52 -2.00 -4.84 -8.24
CA ALA A 52 -2.22 -4.46 -9.63
C ALA A 52 -3.41 -3.49 -9.77
N PHE A 53 -4.53 -3.76 -9.10
CA PHE A 53 -5.70 -2.89 -9.07
C PHE A 53 -5.34 -1.49 -8.54
N MET A 54 -4.72 -1.43 -7.35
CA MET A 54 -4.34 -0.16 -6.71
C MET A 54 -3.37 0.66 -7.58
N THR A 55 -2.36 0.02 -8.17
CA THR A 55 -1.39 0.68 -9.04
C THR A 55 -1.99 1.13 -10.38
N SER A 56 -3.10 0.51 -10.82
CA SER A 56 -3.79 0.88 -12.06
C SER A 56 -4.85 1.98 -11.91
N MET A 57 -5.08 2.49 -10.70
CA MET A 57 -6.04 3.58 -10.47
C MET A 57 -5.61 4.85 -11.22
N SER A 58 -6.56 5.48 -11.91
CA SER A 58 -6.33 6.69 -12.70
C SER A 58 -5.90 7.90 -11.86
N SER A 59 -6.33 7.95 -10.60
CA SER A 59 -5.90 8.94 -9.62
C SER A 59 -5.21 8.23 -8.45
N PRO A 60 -3.91 8.48 -8.21
CA PRO A 60 -3.25 7.98 -7.01
C PRO A 60 -3.83 8.66 -5.76
N ILE A 61 -3.85 7.94 -4.65
CA ILE A 61 -4.31 8.44 -3.36
C ILE A 61 -3.39 9.58 -2.88
N VAL A 62 -2.08 9.37 -3.01
CA VAL A 62 -1.02 10.31 -2.66
C VAL A 62 -0.58 11.05 -3.91
N HIS A 63 -0.57 12.38 -3.85
CA HIS A 63 -0.17 13.23 -4.97
C HIS A 63 1.28 13.69 -4.81
N THR A 64 2.00 13.96 -5.89
CA THR A 64 3.39 14.47 -5.85
C THR A 64 3.53 15.76 -5.04
N LYS A 65 2.49 16.61 -5.03
CA LYS A 65 2.43 17.84 -4.21
C LYS A 65 2.51 17.59 -2.70
N MET A 66 2.15 16.38 -2.25
CA MET A 66 2.19 15.99 -0.84
C MET A 66 3.56 15.44 -0.43
N PHE A 67 4.49 15.32 -1.37
CA PHE A 67 5.80 14.74 -1.07
C PHE A 67 6.59 15.73 -0.20
N PRO A 68 7.30 15.25 0.83
CA PRO A 68 8.07 16.11 1.72
C PRO A 68 9.03 17.01 0.93
N SER A 69 8.95 18.32 1.17
CA SER A 69 9.87 19.30 0.57
C SER A 69 11.22 19.36 1.31
N THR A 70 11.26 18.85 2.54
CA THR A 70 12.46 18.72 3.37
C THR A 70 12.76 17.24 3.60
N GLU A 71 14.01 16.92 3.92
CA GLU A 71 14.38 15.58 4.35
C GLU A 71 13.59 15.16 5.59
N ILE A 72 13.12 13.93 5.61
CA ILE A 72 12.36 13.37 6.74
C ILE A 72 13.34 12.69 7.69
N ASP A 73 13.24 13.04 8.97
CA ASP A 73 14.06 12.49 10.05
C ASP A 73 13.24 12.26 11.33
N ALA A 74 13.90 11.79 12.39
CA ALA A 74 13.25 11.52 13.67
C ALA A 74 12.65 12.76 14.35
N GLN A 75 13.14 13.97 14.06
CA GLN A 75 12.66 15.21 14.66
C GLN A 75 11.40 15.73 13.96
N ASN A 76 11.27 15.48 12.66
CA ASN A 76 10.19 16.05 11.86
C ASN A 76 9.16 15.03 11.33
N ILE A 77 9.37 13.72 11.54
CA ILE A 77 8.47 12.68 11.02
C ILE A 77 7.03 12.84 11.50
N GLN A 78 6.81 13.18 12.78
CA GLN A 78 5.48 13.30 13.36
C GLN A 78 4.69 14.48 12.78
N SER A 79 5.33 15.65 12.71
CA SER A 79 4.71 16.85 12.15
C SER A 79 4.47 16.71 10.64
N SER A 80 5.38 16.03 9.93
CA SER A 80 5.24 15.72 8.50
C SER A 80 4.12 14.72 8.25
N ALA A 81 4.00 13.67 9.06
CA ALA A 81 2.90 12.69 8.98
C ALA A 81 1.54 13.34 9.21
N ARG A 82 1.43 14.24 10.21
CA ARG A 82 0.19 14.99 10.44
C ARG A 82 -0.20 15.85 9.23
N ARG A 83 0.73 16.65 8.70
CA ARG A 83 0.47 17.48 7.51
C ARG A 83 0.07 16.63 6.31
N PHE A 84 0.74 15.49 6.12
CA PHE A 84 0.43 14.55 5.06
C PHE A 84 -1.03 14.08 5.12
N LEU A 85 -1.55 13.78 6.32
CA LEU A 85 -2.95 13.40 6.51
C LEU A 85 -3.90 14.58 6.28
N GLU A 86 -3.55 15.79 6.74
CA GLU A 86 -4.34 17.02 6.56
C GLU A 86 -4.50 17.41 5.08
N ASP A 87 -3.52 17.09 4.22
CA ASP A 87 -3.55 17.35 2.78
C ASP A 87 -4.42 16.37 1.98
N LEU A 88 -4.88 15.27 2.59
CA LEU A 88 -5.74 14.28 1.93
C LEU A 88 -7.18 14.81 1.83
N THR A 89 -7.78 14.65 0.65
CA THR A 89 -9.24 14.82 0.53
C THR A 89 -9.96 13.75 1.36
N PRO A 90 -11.21 13.97 1.82
CA PRO A 90 -11.90 13.00 2.67
C PRO A 90 -11.97 11.58 2.10
N ILE A 91 -12.18 11.44 0.78
CA ILE A 91 -12.20 10.12 0.13
C ILE A 91 -10.82 9.46 0.13
N HIS A 92 -9.76 10.20 -0.20
CA HIS A 92 -8.39 9.68 -0.18
C HIS A 92 -7.91 9.38 1.24
N TYR A 93 -8.32 10.18 2.24
CA TYR A 93 -8.06 9.92 3.64
C TYR A 93 -8.66 8.57 4.05
N ASN A 94 -9.95 8.36 3.81
CA ASN A 94 -10.62 7.11 4.19
C ASN A 94 -9.98 5.89 3.51
N THR A 95 -9.66 5.98 2.22
CA THR A 95 -8.97 4.89 1.51
C THR A 95 -7.56 4.67 2.05
N PHE A 96 -6.80 5.74 2.32
CA PHE A 96 -5.47 5.66 2.90
C PHE A 96 -5.49 4.95 4.26
N VAL A 97 -6.35 5.40 5.17
CA VAL A 97 -6.51 4.80 6.50
C VAL A 97 -6.91 3.33 6.40
N TYR A 98 -7.84 2.99 5.51
CA TYR A 98 -8.27 1.61 5.31
C TYR A 98 -7.13 0.70 4.82
N VAL A 99 -6.36 1.16 3.82
CA VAL A 99 -5.22 0.41 3.28
C VAL A 99 -4.11 0.26 4.33
N ILE A 100 -3.76 1.33 5.05
CA ILE A 100 -2.77 1.25 6.12
C ILE A 100 -3.23 0.30 7.23
N SER A 101 -4.50 0.39 7.64
CA SER A 101 -5.07 -0.52 8.66
C SER A 101 -5.00 -1.98 8.23
N PHE A 102 -5.29 -2.27 6.97
CA PHE A 102 -5.12 -3.59 6.40
C PHE A 102 -3.66 -4.08 6.46
N PHE A 103 -2.69 -3.27 6.02
CA PHE A 103 -1.28 -3.66 6.10
C PHE A 103 -0.78 -3.80 7.55
N ARG A 104 -1.30 -3.02 8.51
CA ARG A 104 -1.00 -3.19 9.94
C ARG A 104 -1.49 -4.55 10.45
N GLN A 105 -2.67 -5.00 10.04
CA GLN A 105 -3.16 -6.34 10.36
C GLN A 105 -2.30 -7.44 9.73
N VAL A 106 -1.84 -7.25 8.49
CA VAL A 106 -0.90 -8.19 7.84
C VAL A 106 0.42 -8.25 8.61
N LEU A 107 0.96 -7.12 9.03
CA LEU A 107 2.20 -7.03 9.81
C LEU A 107 2.06 -7.63 11.22
N ALA A 108 0.87 -7.62 11.82
CA ALA A 108 0.61 -8.32 13.07
C ALA A 108 0.84 -9.84 12.94
N MET A 109 0.68 -10.39 11.73
CA MET A 109 0.91 -11.82 11.43
C MET A 109 2.26 -12.09 10.79
N ARG A 110 3.22 -11.15 10.87
CA ARG A 110 4.54 -11.26 10.20
C ARG A 110 5.35 -12.50 10.59
N ASN A 111 5.14 -13.04 11.79
CA ASN A 111 5.79 -14.27 12.23
C ASN A 111 5.34 -15.50 11.43
N HIS A 112 4.16 -15.44 10.79
CA HIS A 112 3.63 -16.49 9.91
C HIS A 112 3.85 -16.16 8.43
N ASN A 113 3.52 -14.93 8.02
CA ASN A 113 3.54 -14.57 6.60
C ASN A 113 4.90 -14.06 6.09
N GLY A 114 5.82 -13.68 6.98
CA GLY A 114 7.16 -13.22 6.64
C GLY A 114 7.27 -11.79 6.10
N LEU A 115 6.20 -10.99 6.12
CA LEU A 115 6.22 -9.62 5.60
C LEU A 115 6.93 -8.66 6.58
N SER A 116 7.93 -7.91 6.10
CA SER A 116 8.59 -6.85 6.88
C SER A 116 7.92 -5.49 6.68
N ALA A 117 8.00 -4.62 7.70
CA ALA A 117 7.47 -3.25 7.63
C ALA A 117 8.08 -2.46 6.47
N ALA A 118 9.39 -2.62 6.23
CA ALA A 118 10.07 -1.98 5.10
C ALA A 118 9.52 -2.44 3.74
N LYS A 119 9.21 -3.73 3.57
CA LYS A 119 8.60 -4.26 2.34
C LYS A 119 7.17 -3.76 2.19
N ALA A 120 6.39 -3.77 3.27
CA ALA A 120 5.01 -3.25 3.30
C ALA A 120 4.98 -1.76 2.93
N ALA A 121 5.90 -0.94 3.45
CA ALA A 121 6.01 0.48 3.11
C ALA A 121 6.28 0.69 1.61
N ARG A 122 7.19 -0.09 1.00
CA ARG A 122 7.44 -0.05 -0.45
C ARG A 122 6.20 -0.43 -1.27
N ILE A 123 5.45 -1.45 -0.83
CA ILE A 123 4.21 -1.85 -1.48
C ILE A 123 3.17 -0.72 -1.35
N CYS A 124 3.01 -0.12 -0.17
CA CYS A 124 2.13 1.02 0.07
C CYS A 124 2.47 2.19 -0.85
N CYS A 125 3.75 2.54 -1.01
CA CYS A 125 4.18 3.55 -1.97
C CYS A 125 3.75 3.21 -3.40
N ARG A 126 3.97 1.95 -3.84
CA ARG A 126 3.59 1.51 -5.19
C ARG A 126 2.08 1.49 -5.44
N CYS A 127 1.30 1.20 -4.40
CA CYS A 127 -0.16 1.15 -4.47
C CYS A 127 -0.81 2.54 -4.40
N MET A 128 -0.22 3.47 -3.64
CA MET A 128 -0.90 4.72 -3.27
C MET A 128 -0.24 5.97 -3.81
N ALA A 129 1.06 5.94 -4.13
CA ALA A 129 1.80 7.09 -4.64
C ALA A 129 2.11 6.94 -6.14
N PRO A 130 2.35 8.06 -6.85
CA PRO A 130 2.60 8.04 -8.28
C PRO A 130 3.92 7.32 -8.58
N GLY A 131 3.89 6.33 -9.47
CA GLY A 131 5.09 5.63 -9.92
C GLY A 131 5.88 6.38 -11.00
N HIS A 132 5.29 7.42 -11.60
CA HIS A 132 5.85 8.21 -12.70
C HIS A 132 5.63 9.71 -12.44
N GLY A 133 6.36 10.58 -13.16
CA GLY A 133 6.20 12.03 -13.06
C GLY A 133 7.20 12.73 -12.13
N LEU A 134 8.18 12.00 -11.61
CA LEU A 134 9.39 12.57 -10.98
C LEU A 134 10.59 12.23 -11.86
N ASP A 135 11.49 13.19 -12.04
CA ASP A 135 12.77 12.95 -12.72
C ASP A 135 13.71 12.09 -11.87
N ASP A 136 14.80 11.61 -12.46
CA ASP A 136 15.84 10.85 -11.72
C ASP A 136 16.79 11.76 -10.93
N SER A 137 16.37 12.99 -10.62
CA SER A 137 17.17 13.92 -9.83
C SER A 137 17.31 13.46 -8.39
N ALA A 138 18.39 13.89 -7.73
CA ALA A 138 18.62 13.64 -6.31
C ALA A 138 17.45 14.17 -5.44
N ALA A 139 16.87 15.31 -5.83
CA ALA A 139 15.72 15.89 -5.14
C ALA A 139 14.47 14.98 -5.24
N SER A 140 14.19 14.43 -6.42
CA SER A 140 13.08 13.50 -6.62
C SER A 140 13.29 12.16 -5.90
N LEU A 141 14.53 11.68 -5.82
CA LEU A 141 14.86 10.51 -5.00
C LEU A 141 14.64 10.77 -3.50
N GLN A 142 15.09 11.92 -3.00
CA GLN A 142 14.88 12.35 -1.62
C GLN A 142 13.39 12.43 -1.28
N LYS A 143 12.57 13.01 -2.16
CA LYS A 143 11.12 13.06 -1.99
C LYS A 143 10.49 11.67 -1.92
N ARG A 144 10.89 10.74 -2.80
CA ARG A 144 10.43 9.33 -2.77
C ARG A 144 10.82 8.64 -1.46
N ASN A 145 12.04 8.85 -0.98
CA ASN A 145 12.51 8.31 0.30
C ASN A 145 11.68 8.88 1.47
N GLY A 146 11.38 10.17 1.45
CA GLY A 146 10.51 10.81 2.46
C GLY A 146 9.12 10.19 2.53
N VAL A 147 8.48 9.95 1.38
CA VAL A 147 7.18 9.25 1.35
C VAL A 147 7.29 7.83 1.88
N GLN A 148 8.35 7.10 1.54
CA GLN A 148 8.55 5.75 2.07
C GLN A 148 8.74 5.73 3.59
N LEU A 149 9.46 6.72 4.15
CA LEU A 149 9.61 6.88 5.61
C LEU A 149 8.26 7.20 6.28
N LEU A 150 7.45 8.06 5.68
CA LEU A 150 6.09 8.33 6.15
C LEU A 150 5.23 7.05 6.14
N MET A 151 5.26 6.27 5.06
CA MET A 151 4.53 5.00 4.99
C MET A 151 4.98 4.03 6.07
N MET A 152 6.29 3.90 6.31
CA MET A 152 6.81 3.08 7.41
C MET A 152 6.29 3.58 8.77
N HIS A 153 6.33 4.90 9.00
CA HIS A 153 5.84 5.53 10.23
C HIS A 153 4.37 5.21 10.50
N PHE A 154 3.51 5.30 9.48
CA PHE A 154 2.08 4.97 9.60
C PHE A 154 1.83 3.48 9.83
N LEU A 155 2.69 2.60 9.34
CA LEU A 155 2.58 1.15 9.55
C LEU A 155 3.03 0.72 10.95
N GLU A 156 4.02 1.40 11.53
CA GLU A 156 4.60 1.01 12.82
C GLU A 156 3.96 1.73 14.02
N THR A 157 3.32 2.87 13.79
CA THR A 157 2.72 3.68 14.85
C THR A 157 1.20 3.72 14.78
N SER A 158 0.56 4.10 15.88
CA SER A 158 -0.88 4.37 15.93
C SER A 158 -1.25 5.80 15.48
N SER A 159 -0.38 6.47 14.74
CA SER A 159 -0.48 7.91 14.41
C SER A 159 -1.39 8.20 13.21
N ILE A 160 -2.61 7.68 13.21
CA ILE A 160 -3.62 7.87 12.16
C ILE A 160 -4.90 8.42 12.79
#